data_AF-X1CM04-F1
#
_entry.id   AF-X1CM04-F1
#
_cell.length_a   1.000
_cell.length_b   1.000
_cell.length_c   1.000
_cell.angle_alpha   90.00
_cell.angle_beta   90.00
_cell.angle_gamma   90.00
#
_symmetry.space_group_name_H-M   'P 1'
#
loop_
_entity.id
_entity.type
_entity.pdbx_description
1 polymer ?
#
loop_
_entity_poly.entity_id
_entity_poly.type
_entity_poly.pdbx_seq_one_letter_code
_entity_poly.pdbx_strand_id
1 'polypeptide(L)'
;MLGPDQVHALVTYAHKYGLDAYRGHVLIMYSKPYIGLDGYLYHANQSGKPYQLKSRPLTNEERSTYQIKEGDHAWTCEVIMDEGKRSFTGMGIVTQDEMTAKSTKKPEQLRSPVVAKHPWQLAQKRAEWQAMRRGFPIGETEGE
;
A
#
# COMPACT_ATOMS: atom_id res chain seq x y z
N MET A 1 -20.36 -4.34 9.71
CA MET A 1 -19.80 -5.47 10.49
C MET A 1 -19.54 -6.58 9.50
N LEU A 2 -18.36 -7.20 9.54
CA LEU A 2 -18.06 -8.33 8.64
C LEU A 2 -18.91 -9.54 9.06
N GLY A 3 -19.47 -10.26 8.09
CA GLY A 3 -20.18 -11.50 8.36
C GLY A 3 -19.22 -12.64 8.73
N PRO A 4 -19.69 -13.72 9.38
CA PRO A 4 -18.87 -14.89 9.71
C PRO A 4 -18.10 -15.46 8.51
N ASP A 5 -18.74 -15.55 7.34
CA ASP A 5 -18.13 -16.07 6.11
C ASP A 5 -16.96 -15.19 5.62
N GLN A 6 -17.10 -13.87 5.75
CA GLN A 6 -16.05 -12.93 5.37
C GLN A 6 -14.86 -13.03 6.31
N VAL A 7 -15.11 -13.18 7.62
CA VAL A 7 -14.04 -13.41 8.61
C VAL A 7 -13.34 -14.73 8.32
N HIS A 8 -14.09 -15.79 8.05
CA HIS A 8 -13.53 -17.10 7.71
C HIS A 8 -12.68 -17.04 6.44
N ALA A 9 -13.18 -16.41 5.37
CA ALA A 9 -12.43 -16.22 4.12
C ALA A 9 -11.13 -15.43 4.33
N LEU A 10 -11.14 -14.40 5.18
CA LEU A 10 -9.96 -13.60 5.51
C LEU A 10 -8.90 -14.42 6.25
N VAL A 11 -9.32 -15.20 7.25
CA VAL A 11 -8.43 -16.07 8.03
C VAL A 11 -7.84 -17.16 7.15
N THR A 12 -8.66 -17.80 6.30
CA THR A 12 -8.21 -18.82 5.34
C THR A 12 -7.21 -18.24 4.34
N TYR A 13 -7.47 -17.05 3.81
CA TYR A 13 -6.54 -16.37 2.89
C TYR A 13 -5.23 -16.01 3.58
N ALA A 14 -5.28 -15.49 4.82
CA ALA A 14 -4.08 -15.18 5.59
C ALA A 14 -3.25 -16.45 5.85
N HIS A 15 -3.90 -17.53 6.28
CA HIS A 15 -3.22 -18.81 6.56
C HIS A 15 -2.55 -19.39 5.31
N LYS A 16 -3.21 -19.32 4.13
CA LYS A 16 -2.63 -19.78 2.85
C LYS A 16 -1.25 -19.17 2.57
N TYR A 17 -1.04 -17.91 2.94
CA TYR A 17 0.21 -17.18 2.67
C TYR A 17 1.11 -17.00 3.89
N GLY A 18 0.86 -17.74 4.98
CA GLY A 18 1.62 -17.60 6.22
C GLY A 18 1.49 -16.22 6.88
N LEU A 19 0.36 -15.55 6.68
CA LEU A 19 0.05 -14.24 7.25
C LEU A 19 -0.93 -14.36 8.43
N ASP A 20 -1.05 -13.27 9.19
CA ASP A 20 -1.90 -13.18 10.37
C ASP A 20 -2.97 -12.09 10.18
N ALA A 21 -4.23 -12.52 10.08
CA ALA A 21 -5.37 -11.61 9.93
C ALA A 21 -5.61 -10.76 11.19
N TYR A 22 -5.28 -11.24 12.38
CA TYR A 22 -5.46 -10.51 13.65
C TYR A 22 -4.42 -9.41 13.84
N ARG A 23 -3.24 -9.55 13.23
CA ARG A 23 -2.21 -8.51 13.17
C ARG A 23 -2.42 -7.49 12.05
N GLY A 24 -3.51 -7.60 11.29
CA GLY A 24 -3.81 -6.70 10.18
C GLY A 24 -2.95 -6.92 8.93
N HIS A 25 -2.30 -8.08 8.80
CA HIS A 25 -1.53 -8.41 7.59
C HIS A 25 -2.44 -8.51 6.35
N VAL A 26 -3.70 -8.90 6.57
CA VAL A 26 -4.73 -9.01 5.53
C VAL A 26 -5.98 -8.24 5.98
N LEU A 27 -6.58 -7.53 5.04
CA LEU A 27 -7.72 -6.63 5.22
C LEU A 27 -8.82 -7.00 4.21
N ILE A 28 -10.09 -6.75 4.52
CA ILE A 28 -11.16 -6.80 3.52
C ILE A 28 -11.41 -5.39 2.98
N MET A 29 -11.27 -5.23 1.67
CA MET A 29 -11.69 -4.03 0.95
C MET A 29 -12.53 -4.46 -0.25
N TYR A 30 -13.62 -3.74 -0.57
CA TYR A 30 -14.47 -4.04 -1.73
C TYR A 30 -14.85 -5.53 -1.87
N SER A 31 -15.17 -6.18 -0.74
CA SER A 31 -15.52 -7.60 -0.66
C SER A 31 -14.43 -8.60 -1.10
N LYS A 32 -13.15 -8.17 -1.14
CA LYS A 32 -12.01 -9.05 -1.44
C LYS A 32 -10.94 -8.92 -0.35
N PRO A 33 -10.16 -9.99 -0.07
CA PRO A 33 -9.00 -9.89 0.82
C PRO A 33 -7.85 -9.15 0.12
N TYR A 34 -7.16 -8.29 0.86
CA TYR A 34 -6.00 -7.52 0.42
C TYR A 34 -4.88 -7.66 1.44
N ILE A 35 -3.66 -7.94 0.98
CA ILE A 35 -2.48 -7.92 1.84
C ILE A 35 -2.06 -6.47 2.07
N GLY A 36 -1.99 -6.06 3.33
CA GLY A 36 -1.55 -4.73 3.74
C GLY A 36 -0.03 -4.58 3.71
N LEU A 37 0.45 -3.35 3.93
CA LEU A 37 1.90 -3.08 4.02
C LEU A 37 2.54 -3.90 5.15
N ASP A 38 1.88 -4.03 6.30
CA ASP A 38 2.37 -4.82 7.43
C ASP A 38 2.53 -6.30 7.07
N GLY A 39 1.63 -6.83 6.23
CA GLY A 39 1.75 -8.19 5.70
C GLY A 39 2.98 -8.38 4.81
N TYR A 40 3.27 -7.41 3.94
CA TYR A 40 4.49 -7.44 3.12
C TYR A 40 5.76 -7.25 3.95
N LEU A 41 5.77 -6.35 4.93
CA LEU A 41 6.91 -6.16 5.84
C LEU A 41 7.19 -7.43 6.64
N TYR A 42 6.13 -8.06 7.17
CA TYR A 42 6.24 -9.34 7.86
C TYR A 42 6.81 -10.42 6.94
N HIS A 43 6.26 -10.58 5.74
CA HIS A 43 6.73 -11.55 4.76
C HIS A 43 8.19 -11.32 4.34
N ALA A 44 8.57 -10.06 4.10
CA ALA A 44 9.95 -9.69 3.80
C ALA A 44 10.90 -10.08 4.94
N ASN A 45 10.50 -9.82 6.19
CA ASN A 45 11.27 -10.24 7.36
C ASN A 45 11.39 -11.77 7.47
N GLN A 46 10.33 -12.51 7.16
CA GLN A 46 10.37 -13.99 7.12
C GLN A 46 11.29 -14.54 6.02
N SER A 47 11.52 -13.78 4.93
CA SER A 47 12.38 -14.24 3.84
C SER A 47 13.87 -14.31 4.20
N GLY A 48 14.28 -13.63 5.29
CA GLY A 48 15.69 -13.53 5.70
C GLY A 48 16.58 -12.73 4.74
N LYS A 49 16.04 -12.16 3.67
CA LYS A 49 16.81 -11.38 2.69
C LYS A 49 16.99 -9.95 3.20
N PRO A 50 18.23 -9.44 3.32
CA PRO A 50 18.46 -8.05 3.69
C PRO A 50 17.92 -7.11 2.59
N TYR A 51 17.25 -6.05 3.00
CA TYR A 51 16.76 -5.01 2.10
C TYR A 51 16.80 -3.64 2.76
N GLN A 52 16.82 -2.59 1.95
CA GLN A 52 16.59 -1.21 2.40
C GLN A 52 15.28 -0.70 1.80
N LEU A 53 14.51 0.01 2.60
CA LEU A 53 13.31 0.72 2.16
C LEU A 53 13.61 2.22 2.22
N LYS A 54 13.64 2.89 1.07
CA LYS A 54 13.86 4.33 0.98
C LYS A 54 12.64 5.00 0.41
N SER A 55 11.96 5.83 1.19
CA SER A 55 10.80 6.59 0.74
C SER A 55 11.09 8.09 0.80
N ARG A 56 10.61 8.82 -0.22
CA ARG A 56 10.74 10.28 -0.29
C ARG A 56 9.60 10.88 -1.11
N PRO A 57 9.27 12.16 -0.92
CA PRO A 57 8.46 12.91 -1.87
C PRO A 57 9.10 12.89 -3.28
N LEU A 58 8.26 12.97 -4.31
CA LEU A 58 8.74 13.20 -5.68
C LEU A 58 9.37 14.59 -5.80
N THR A 59 10.43 14.71 -6.61
CA THR A 59 11.03 15.99 -6.97
C THR A 59 10.13 16.76 -7.94
N ASN A 60 10.38 18.07 -8.12
CA ASN A 60 9.61 18.87 -9.07
C ASN A 60 9.71 18.35 -10.51
N GLU A 61 10.89 17.85 -10.90
CA GLU A 61 11.12 17.23 -12.21
C GLU A 61 10.28 15.97 -12.38
N GLU A 62 10.33 15.04 -11.41
CA GLU A 62 9.53 13.81 -11.45
C GLU A 62 8.02 14.12 -11.47
N ARG A 63 7.58 15.10 -10.67
CA ARG A 63 6.19 15.55 -10.67
C ARG A 63 5.76 16.05 -12.06
N SER A 64 6.62 16.78 -12.76
CA SER A 64 6.38 17.22 -14.14
C SER A 64 6.29 16.03 -15.09
N THR A 65 7.26 15.10 -15.03
CA THR A 65 7.29 13.89 -15.87
C THR A 65 6.05 13.03 -15.71
N TYR A 66 5.59 12.82 -14.47
CA TYR A 66 4.40 12.02 -14.18
C TYR A 66 3.08 12.82 -14.20
N GLN A 67 3.12 14.09 -14.62
CA GLN A 67 1.95 14.97 -14.73
C GLN A 67 1.16 15.06 -13.41
N ILE A 68 1.88 15.09 -12.28
CA ILE A 68 1.28 15.23 -10.96
C ILE A 68 0.78 16.67 -10.80
N LYS A 69 -0.53 16.83 -10.58
CA LYS A 69 -1.15 18.13 -10.46
C LYS A 69 -0.64 18.89 -9.24
N GLU A 70 -0.77 20.21 -9.30
CA GLU A 70 -0.57 21.06 -8.12
C GLU A 70 -1.59 20.68 -7.04
N GLY A 71 -1.17 20.68 -5.77
CA GLY A 71 -1.99 20.24 -4.64
C GLY A 71 -2.01 18.74 -4.38
N ASP A 72 -1.64 17.89 -5.35
CA ASP A 72 -1.54 16.44 -5.13
C ASP A 72 -0.30 16.07 -4.30
N HIS A 73 -0.44 15.09 -3.42
CA HIS A 73 0.68 14.55 -2.65
C HIS A 73 1.18 13.28 -3.31
N ALA A 74 2.47 13.27 -3.69
CA ALA A 74 3.07 12.14 -4.38
C ALA A 74 4.41 11.76 -3.78
N TRP A 75 4.60 10.47 -3.56
CA TRP A 75 5.77 9.85 -2.96
C TRP A 75 6.27 8.72 -3.84
N THR A 76 7.58 8.52 -3.82
CA THR A 76 8.24 7.35 -4.36
C THR A 76 8.89 6.56 -3.24
N CYS A 77 8.95 5.24 -3.42
CA CYS A 77 9.65 4.35 -2.53
C CYS A 77 10.44 3.32 -3.34
N GLU A 78 11.66 3.03 -2.91
CA GLU A 78 12.51 2.02 -3.50
C GLU A 78 12.83 0.95 -2.46
N VAL A 79 12.56 -0.31 -2.81
CA VAL A 79 13.07 -1.49 -2.11
C VAL A 79 14.37 -1.90 -2.80
N ILE A 80 15.48 -1.82 -2.08
CA ILE A 80 16.81 -2.14 -2.58
C ILE A 80 17.26 -3.46 -1.95
N MET A 81 17.64 -4.44 -2.77
CA MET A 81 18.03 -5.80 -2.37
C MET A 81 19.42 -6.15 -2.91
N ASP A 82 20.00 -7.23 -2.40
CA ASP A 82 21.29 -7.80 -2.83
C ASP A 82 22.41 -6.75 -2.91
N GLU A 83 22.58 -5.98 -1.84
CA GLU A 83 23.62 -4.95 -1.73
C GLU A 83 23.52 -3.85 -2.81
N GLY A 84 22.33 -3.62 -3.37
CA GLY A 84 22.10 -2.57 -4.38
C GLY A 84 21.95 -3.08 -5.81
N LYS A 85 22.04 -4.39 -6.06
CA LYS A 85 21.97 -4.95 -7.42
C LYS A 85 20.56 -5.00 -7.99
N ARG A 86 19.53 -5.06 -7.13
CA ARG A 86 18.13 -5.08 -7.54
C ARG A 86 17.36 -4.01 -6.80
N SER A 87 16.56 -3.24 -7.52
CA SER A 87 15.65 -2.29 -6.92
C SER A 87 14.26 -2.34 -7.51
N PHE A 88 13.27 -2.11 -6.64
CA PHE A 88 11.87 -2.13 -6.99
C PHE A 88 11.22 -0.83 -6.52
N THR A 89 10.81 -0.01 -7.49
CA THR A 89 10.18 1.28 -7.22
C THR A 89 8.67 1.15 -7.09
N GLY A 90 8.08 1.87 -6.16
CA GLY A 90 6.65 2.08 -5.99
C GLY A 90 6.36 3.58 -5.89
N MET A 91 5.19 3.98 -6.36
CA MET A 91 4.70 5.35 -6.34
C MET A 91 3.33 5.39 -5.66
N GLY A 92 3.16 6.36 -4.79
CA GLY A 92 1.90 6.60 -4.09
C GLY A 92 1.46 8.03 -4.30
N ILE A 93 0.22 8.20 -4.78
CA ILE A 93 -0.37 9.50 -5.05
C ILE A 93 -1.67 9.61 -4.26
N VAL A 94 -1.91 10.78 -3.67
CA VAL A 94 -3.19 11.18 -3.08
C VAL A 94 -3.59 12.48 -3.76
N THR A 95 -4.73 12.46 -4.46
CA THR A 95 -5.18 13.60 -5.26
C THR A 95 -5.97 14.59 -4.42
N GLN A 96 -6.03 15.85 -4.86
CA GLN A 96 -6.87 16.88 -4.25
C GLN A 96 -8.35 16.49 -4.25
N ASP A 97 -8.81 15.83 -5.31
CA ASP A 97 -10.16 15.28 -5.39
C ASP A 97 -10.40 14.23 -4.30
N GLU A 98 -9.41 13.39 -4.00
CA GLU A 98 -9.52 12.40 -2.93
C GLU A 98 -9.59 13.05 -1.54
N MET A 99 -8.82 14.10 -1.32
CA MET A 99 -8.79 14.86 -0.06
C MET A 99 -10.09 15.62 0.21
N THR A 100 -10.74 16.10 -0.86
CA THR A 100 -11.96 16.93 -0.77
C THR A 100 -13.25 16.16 -1.03
N ALA A 101 -13.15 14.88 -1.44
CA ALA A 101 -14.30 14.03 -1.71
C ALA A 101 -15.28 14.00 -0.54
N LYS A 102 -16.56 14.26 -0.82
CA LYS A 102 -17.65 14.23 0.15
C LYS A 102 -18.25 12.82 0.27
N SER A 103 -18.81 12.51 1.43
CA SER A 103 -19.51 11.25 1.65
C SER A 103 -20.82 11.22 0.86
N THR A 104 -21.09 10.11 0.16
CA THR A 104 -22.36 9.90 -0.56
C THR A 104 -23.56 9.79 0.39
N LYS A 105 -23.33 9.36 1.63
CA LYS A 105 -24.39 9.21 2.64
C LYS A 105 -24.63 10.49 3.45
N LYS A 106 -23.61 11.34 3.58
CA LYS A 106 -23.59 12.55 4.39
C LYS A 106 -22.80 13.65 3.67
N PRO A 107 -23.42 14.38 2.73
CA PRO A 107 -22.72 15.36 1.88
C PRO A 107 -21.99 16.48 2.64
N GLU A 108 -22.37 16.74 3.88
CA GLU A 108 -21.72 17.69 4.79
C GLU A 108 -20.38 17.19 5.35
N GLN A 109 -20.08 15.89 5.21
CA GLN A 109 -18.87 15.25 5.73
C GLN A 109 -17.92 14.83 4.61
N LEU A 110 -16.62 14.87 4.90
CA LEU A 110 -15.61 14.26 4.03
C LEU A 110 -15.78 12.75 3.98
N ARG A 111 -15.56 12.16 2.82
CA ARG A 111 -15.56 10.71 2.61
C ARG A 111 -14.49 10.02 3.44
N SER A 112 -13.32 10.65 3.58
CA SER A 112 -12.22 10.15 4.41
C SER A 112 -11.50 11.32 5.09
N PRO A 113 -11.86 11.65 6.34
CA PRO A 113 -11.19 12.71 7.10
C PRO A 113 -9.69 12.46 7.29
N VAL A 114 -9.27 11.20 7.35
CA VAL A 114 -7.85 10.82 7.50
C VAL A 114 -7.05 11.16 6.26
N VAL A 115 -7.61 10.93 5.07
CA VAL A 115 -6.97 11.31 3.79
C VAL A 115 -6.74 12.81 3.73
N ALA A 116 -7.73 13.61 4.15
CA ALA A 116 -7.61 15.07 4.16
C ALA A 116 -6.62 15.58 5.22
N LYS A 117 -6.56 14.94 6.39
CA LYS A 117 -5.70 15.36 7.50
C LYS A 117 -4.23 14.99 7.28
N HIS A 118 -3.96 13.83 6.68
CA HIS A 118 -2.61 13.26 6.53
C HIS A 118 -2.35 12.68 5.12
N PRO A 119 -2.55 13.47 4.04
CA PRO A 119 -2.42 12.97 2.67
C PRO A 119 -1.00 12.50 2.33
N TRP A 120 0.03 13.14 2.88
CA TRP A 120 1.42 12.75 2.65
C TRP A 120 1.76 11.37 3.25
N GLN A 121 1.23 11.05 4.44
CA GLN A 121 1.45 9.73 5.07
C GLN A 121 0.78 8.62 4.25
N LEU A 122 -0.41 8.90 3.70
CA LEU A 122 -1.10 7.93 2.84
C LEU A 122 -0.39 7.75 1.49
N ALA A 123 0.10 8.84 0.89
CA ALA A 123 0.92 8.77 -0.32
C ALA A 123 2.18 7.93 -0.08
N GLN A 124 2.92 8.20 1.01
CA GLN A 124 4.06 7.41 1.42
C GLN A 124 3.72 5.92 1.60
N LYS A 125 2.67 5.61 2.36
CA LYS A 125 2.23 4.22 2.60
C LYS A 125 1.87 3.49 1.30
N ARG A 126 1.24 4.17 0.33
CA ARG A 126 0.93 3.61 -1.00
C ARG A 126 2.21 3.31 -1.79
N ALA A 127 3.18 4.23 -1.76
CA ALA A 127 4.47 4.05 -2.43
C ALA A 127 5.21 2.83 -1.85
N GLU A 128 5.31 2.75 -0.52
CA GLU A 128 5.95 1.65 0.19
C GLU A 128 5.24 0.32 -0.09
N TRP A 129 3.90 0.29 -0.05
CA TRP A 129 3.14 -0.91 -0.38
C TRP A 129 3.39 -1.41 -1.80
N GLN A 130 3.42 -0.51 -2.79
CA GLN A 130 3.68 -0.89 -4.17
C GLN A 130 5.12 -1.40 -4.37
N ALA A 131 6.10 -0.74 -3.75
CA ALA A 131 7.51 -1.16 -3.81
C ALA A 131 7.72 -2.53 -3.16
N MET A 132 7.18 -2.72 -1.95
CA MET A 132 7.25 -3.98 -1.21
C MET A 132 6.56 -5.13 -1.94
N ARG A 133 5.40 -4.88 -2.54
CA ARG A 133 4.70 -5.89 -3.36
C ARG A 133 5.53 -6.38 -4.55
N ARG A 134 6.35 -5.50 -5.13
CA ARG A 134 7.24 -5.85 -6.26
C ARG A 134 8.50 -6.56 -5.80
N GLY A 135 9.11 -6.12 -4.70
CA GLY A 135 10.33 -6.73 -4.16
C GLY A 135 10.11 -8.05 -3.42
N PHE A 136 8.94 -8.20 -2.79
CA PHE A 136 8.55 -9.37 -1.99
C PHE A 136 7.14 -9.83 -2.38
N PRO A 137 6.95 -10.37 -3.59
CA PRO A 137 5.64 -10.81 -4.05
C PRO A 137 5.10 -11.94 -3.17
N ILE A 138 3.82 -11.86 -2.83
CA ILE A 138 3.08 -12.89 -2.09
C ILE A 138 1.97 -13.42 -2.98
N GLY A 139 1.93 -14.74 -3.16
CA GLY A 139 1.09 -15.40 -4.15
C GLY A 139 1.93 -16.12 -5.19
N GLU A 140 1.33 -17.08 -5.89
CA GLU A 140 1.95 -17.68 -7.05
C GLU A 140 2.12 -16.60 -8.11
N THR A 141 3.36 -16.20 -8.40
CA THR A 141 3.74 -15.99 -9.78
C THR A 141 3.55 -17.35 -10.42
N GLU A 142 2.44 -17.56 -11.16
CA GLU A 142 2.42 -18.65 -12.12
C GLU A 142 3.72 -18.56 -12.89
N GLY A 143 4.52 -19.62 -12.81
CA GLY A 143 5.85 -19.64 -13.39
C GLY A 143 5.77 -19.29 -14.88
N GLU A 144 6.61 -18.36 -15.29
CA GLU A 144 7.28 -18.45 -16.60
C GLU A 144 8.57 -19.26 -16.42
#